data_AF-A0A3M1UB49-F1
#
_entry.id   AF-A0A3M1UB49-F1
#
_cell.length_a   1.000
_cell.length_b   1.000
_cell.length_c   1.000
_cell.angle_alpha   90.00
_cell.angle_beta   90.00
_cell.angle_gamma   90.00
#
_symmetry.space_group_name_H-M   'P 1'
#
loop_
_entity.id
_entity.type
_entity.pdbx_description
1 polymer ?
#
loop_
_entity_poly.entity_id
_entity_poly.type
_entity_poly.pdbx_seq_one_letter_code
_entity_poly.pdbx_strand_id
1 'polypeptide(L)'
;MEAILRWVILLPLLGSAIIGLWGFLSPAFRKQEKLIGTLGTLAVAIPFGIVLYAFMNYPADSTEGISTSIMSWMQVGSLDIRFSYNFDQLSLLMGMIVTGVGSLIHLYSIGYMHGDKGFYRFFAYLNLFIFAMNNLILGDNMVVMFLGWEGVGLCSYLLIGFWYEEMANAKAAQKAFIANRIGDFAMIVAMFLVFHHVGSLNFADINSTATALSDQTAFWICLLVFIAATGKSAQIPLFVWLPDAMAGPTPVSALIHAATMVTSGIYLIARLSPVFSTPGGEEVLVIILLVAAATSLIAALIAIAQNDIKKVLAYS
;
A
#
# COMPACT_ATOMS: atom_id res chain seq x y z
N MET A 1 -4.53 -8.23 -23.53
CA MET A 1 -4.12 -7.29 -22.46
C MET A 1 -4.45 -7.86 -21.08
N GLU A 2 -5.73 -8.14 -20.79
CA GLU A 2 -6.22 -8.63 -19.49
C GLU A 2 -5.46 -9.84 -18.91
N ALA A 3 -5.17 -10.86 -19.72
CA ALA A 3 -4.45 -12.05 -19.25
C ALA A 3 -3.03 -11.74 -18.76
N ILE A 4 -2.37 -10.72 -19.32
CA ILE A 4 -1.01 -10.31 -18.96
C ILE A 4 -1.05 -9.50 -17.65
N LEU A 5 -2.09 -8.68 -17.45
CA LEU A 5 -2.26 -7.84 -16.27
C LEU A 5 -2.41 -8.64 -14.96
N ARG A 6 -2.97 -9.86 -15.02
CA ARG A 6 -3.03 -10.77 -13.85
C ARG A 6 -1.64 -11.10 -13.29
N TRP A 7 -0.62 -11.16 -14.15
CA TRP A 7 0.75 -11.45 -13.73
C TRP A 7 1.40 -10.31 -12.93
N VAL A 8 0.90 -9.08 -13.05
CA VAL A 8 1.35 -7.95 -12.22
C VAL A 8 1.15 -8.25 -10.73
N ILE A 9 0.08 -8.95 -10.39
CA ILE A 9 -0.27 -9.32 -9.02
C ILE A 9 0.37 -10.66 -8.65
N LEU A 10 0.29 -11.66 -9.53
CA LEU A 10 0.73 -13.03 -9.20
C LEU A 10 2.26 -13.18 -9.12
N LEU A 11 3.04 -12.46 -9.93
CA LEU A 11 4.50 -12.63 -9.95
C LEU A 11 5.19 -12.26 -8.63
N PRO A 12 4.88 -11.12 -7.97
CA PRO A 12 5.42 -10.82 -6.65
C PRO A 12 5.02 -11.88 -5.60
N LEU A 13 3.78 -12.38 -5.64
CA LEU A 13 3.35 -13.44 -4.72
C LEU A 13 4.13 -14.73 -4.95
N LEU A 14 4.29 -15.17 -6.21
CA LEU A 14 5.10 -16.34 -6.56
C LEU A 14 6.56 -16.15 -6.16
N GLY A 15 7.13 -14.97 -6.38
CA GLY A 15 8.48 -14.64 -5.94
C GLY A 15 8.62 -14.76 -4.42
N SER A 16 7.66 -14.24 -3.66
CA SER A 16 7.63 -14.37 -2.20
C SER A 16 7.52 -15.83 -1.75
N ALA A 17 6.59 -16.59 -2.34
CA ALA A 17 6.36 -17.98 -2.01
C ALA A 17 7.55 -18.86 -2.36
N ILE A 18 8.14 -18.72 -3.55
CA ILE A 18 9.31 -19.49 -3.98
C ILE A 18 10.51 -19.19 -3.09
N ILE A 19 10.86 -17.91 -2.90
CA ILE A 19 12.02 -17.53 -2.09
C ILE A 19 11.80 -17.91 -0.62
N GLY A 20 10.62 -17.65 -0.08
CA GLY A 20 10.25 -17.90 1.31
C GLY A 20 10.16 -19.39 1.64
N LEU A 21 9.37 -20.16 0.90
CA LEU A 21 9.16 -21.60 1.16
C LEU A 21 10.42 -22.40 0.83
N TRP A 22 11.06 -22.14 -0.32
CA TRP A 22 12.27 -22.88 -0.69
C TRP A 22 13.45 -22.50 0.21
N GLY A 23 13.54 -21.22 0.61
CA GLY A 23 14.49 -20.79 1.63
C GLY A 23 14.22 -21.42 2.99
N PHE A 24 12.96 -21.58 3.39
CA PHE A 24 12.61 -22.29 4.62
C PHE A 24 13.03 -23.75 4.57
N LEU A 25 12.71 -24.47 3.49
CA LEU A 25 12.94 -25.91 3.33
C LEU A 25 14.41 -26.27 3.06
N SER A 26 15.18 -25.43 2.36
CA SER A 26 16.54 -25.75 1.91
C SER A 26 17.60 -24.78 2.45
N PRO A 27 18.41 -25.19 3.43
CA PRO A 27 19.55 -24.40 3.91
C PRO A 27 20.59 -24.12 2.82
N ALA A 28 20.73 -24.99 1.81
CA ALA A 28 21.64 -24.78 0.69
C ALA A 28 21.18 -23.61 -0.20
N PHE A 29 19.87 -23.48 -0.41
CA PHE A 29 19.30 -22.37 -1.19
C PHE A 29 19.51 -21.02 -0.50
N ARG A 30 19.48 -20.96 0.84
CA ARG A 30 19.74 -19.72 1.61
C ARG A 30 21.09 -19.08 1.30
N LYS A 31 22.07 -19.87 0.85
CA LYS A 31 23.42 -19.40 0.50
C LYS A 31 23.51 -18.86 -0.94
N GLN A 32 22.47 -19.06 -1.77
CA GLN A 32 22.46 -18.65 -3.17
C GLN A 32 21.93 -17.22 -3.33
N GLU A 33 22.59 -16.25 -2.71
CA GLU A 33 22.15 -14.84 -2.67
C GLU A 33 21.93 -14.25 -4.07
N LYS A 34 22.82 -14.56 -5.03
CA LYS A 34 22.68 -14.10 -6.42
C LYS A 34 21.39 -14.60 -7.08
N LEU A 35 21.01 -15.86 -6.83
CA LEU A 35 19.79 -16.43 -7.38
C LEU A 35 18.57 -15.81 -6.72
N ILE A 36 18.56 -15.74 -5.39
CA ILE A 36 17.48 -15.14 -4.60
C ILE A 36 17.26 -13.68 -5.00
N GLY A 37 18.32 -12.88 -5.05
CA GLY A 37 18.26 -11.47 -5.40
C GLY A 37 17.76 -11.25 -6.83
N THR A 38 18.23 -12.06 -7.78
CA THR A 38 17.76 -12.02 -9.18
C THR A 38 16.28 -12.41 -9.28
N LEU A 39 15.87 -13.52 -8.66
CA LEU A 39 14.46 -13.95 -8.66
C LEU A 39 13.56 -12.92 -7.99
N GLY A 40 14.00 -12.36 -6.85
CA GLY A 40 13.28 -11.31 -6.14
C GLY A 40 13.09 -10.07 -6.99
N THR A 41 14.16 -9.60 -7.63
CA THR A 41 14.10 -8.42 -8.50
C THR A 41 13.24 -8.66 -9.74
N LEU A 42 13.39 -9.81 -10.41
CA LEU A 42 12.59 -10.14 -11.61
C LEU A 42 11.10 -10.30 -11.30
N ALA A 43 10.75 -10.79 -10.10
CA ALA A 43 9.36 -10.88 -9.65
C ALA A 43 8.64 -9.51 -9.61
N VAL A 44 9.39 -8.40 -9.58
CA VAL A 44 8.86 -7.03 -9.55
C VAL A 44 9.15 -6.27 -10.84
N ALA A 45 10.33 -6.47 -11.44
CA ALA A 45 10.73 -5.80 -12.69
C ALA A 45 9.89 -6.26 -13.90
N ILE A 46 9.47 -7.53 -13.96
CA ILE A 46 8.58 -8.02 -15.01
C ILE A 46 7.19 -7.35 -14.91
N PRO A 47 6.54 -7.32 -13.73
CA PRO A 47 5.34 -6.49 -13.52
C PRO A 47 5.50 -5.04 -13.94
N PHE A 48 6.64 -4.40 -13.65
CA PHE A 48 6.90 -3.02 -14.11
C PHE A 48 6.84 -2.90 -15.63
N GLY A 49 7.50 -3.82 -16.37
CA GLY A 49 7.42 -3.83 -17.83
C GLY A 49 6.00 -4.03 -18.36
N ILE A 50 5.20 -4.87 -17.69
CA ILE A 50 3.78 -5.08 -18.04
C ILE A 50 2.95 -3.82 -17.80
N VAL A 51 3.10 -3.18 -16.64
CA VAL A 51 2.35 -1.96 -16.30
C VAL A 51 2.77 -0.79 -17.19
N LEU A 52 4.06 -0.65 -17.48
CA LEU A 52 4.57 0.37 -18.40
C LEU A 52 3.99 0.16 -19.81
N TYR A 53 3.99 -1.08 -20.31
CA TYR A 53 3.36 -1.41 -21.58
C TYR A 53 1.86 -1.08 -21.56
N ALA A 54 1.14 -1.45 -20.50
CA ALA A 54 -0.28 -1.14 -20.37
C ALA A 54 -0.54 0.38 -20.34
N PHE A 55 0.28 1.15 -19.63
CA PHE A 55 0.19 2.61 -19.56
C PHE A 55 0.45 3.27 -20.93
N MET A 56 1.47 2.83 -21.66
CA MET A 56 1.80 3.37 -22.99
C MET A 56 0.71 3.07 -24.05
N ASN A 57 -0.07 2.00 -23.85
CA ASN A 57 -1.16 1.61 -24.74
C ASN A 57 -2.54 2.02 -24.19
N TYR A 58 -2.60 2.74 -23.07
CA TYR A 58 -3.85 3.21 -22.49
C TYR A 58 -4.40 4.35 -23.36
N PRO A 59 -5.62 4.25 -23.90
CA PRO A 59 -6.15 5.28 -24.78
C PRO A 59 -6.29 6.62 -24.03
N ALA A 60 -5.73 7.69 -24.58
CA ALA A 60 -5.70 9.00 -23.92
C ALA A 60 -7.12 9.57 -23.63
N ASP A 61 -8.09 9.22 -24.46
CA ASP A 61 -9.48 9.68 -24.32
C ASP A 61 -10.36 8.71 -23.50
N SER A 62 -9.79 7.60 -23.01
CA SER A 62 -10.57 6.61 -22.24
C SER A 62 -10.65 6.97 -20.77
N THR A 63 -11.88 7.12 -20.28
CA THR A 63 -12.19 7.26 -18.85
C THR A 63 -12.48 5.91 -18.18
N GLU A 64 -12.69 4.86 -18.96
CA GLU A 64 -12.97 3.51 -18.48
C GLU A 64 -11.68 2.71 -18.27
N GLY A 65 -11.51 2.17 -17.07
CA GLY A 65 -10.39 1.29 -16.76
C GLY A 65 -10.58 -0.12 -17.30
N ILE A 66 -9.47 -0.80 -17.57
CA ILE A 66 -9.49 -2.21 -18.00
C ILE A 66 -9.78 -3.06 -16.77
N SER A 67 -11.01 -3.56 -16.67
CA SER A 67 -11.44 -4.41 -15.56
C SER A 67 -11.12 -5.87 -15.82
N THR A 68 -10.50 -6.55 -14.86
CA THR A 68 -10.21 -7.99 -14.93
C THR A 68 -10.68 -8.67 -13.65
N SER A 69 -11.68 -9.54 -13.76
CA SER A 69 -12.10 -10.40 -12.67
C SER A 69 -11.31 -11.72 -12.69
N ILE A 70 -10.82 -12.15 -11.53
CA ILE A 70 -10.11 -13.42 -11.35
C ILE A 70 -11.08 -14.49 -10.85
N MET A 71 -11.76 -14.22 -9.73
CA MET A 71 -12.71 -15.15 -9.12
C MET A 71 -13.67 -14.43 -8.17
N SER A 72 -14.82 -15.04 -7.87
CA SER A 72 -15.67 -14.59 -6.76
C SER A 72 -14.99 -14.96 -5.43
N TRP A 73 -14.92 -14.00 -4.51
CA TRP A 73 -14.39 -14.23 -3.17
C TRP A 73 -15.52 -14.63 -2.22
N MET A 74 -16.58 -13.83 -2.16
CA MET A 74 -17.69 -14.04 -1.24
C MET A 74 -18.99 -13.56 -1.88
N GLN A 75 -20.03 -14.37 -1.78
CA GLN A 75 -21.39 -13.99 -2.18
C GLN A 75 -22.37 -14.37 -1.06
N VAL A 76 -22.98 -13.37 -0.42
CA VAL A 76 -23.93 -13.55 0.68
C VAL A 76 -25.08 -12.55 0.55
N GLY A 77 -26.28 -13.04 0.21
CA GLY A 77 -27.43 -12.16 -0.01
C GLY A 77 -27.16 -11.18 -1.16
N SER A 78 -27.24 -9.87 -0.85
CA SER A 78 -26.90 -8.80 -1.81
C SER A 78 -25.41 -8.45 -1.85
N LEU A 79 -24.60 -8.94 -0.92
CA LEU A 79 -23.16 -8.70 -0.90
C LEU A 79 -22.47 -9.63 -1.91
N ASP A 80 -21.90 -9.06 -2.96
CA ASP A 80 -21.05 -9.77 -3.93
C ASP A 80 -19.66 -9.12 -3.97
N ILE A 81 -18.67 -9.85 -3.46
CA ILE A 81 -17.27 -9.45 -3.43
C ILE A 81 -16.47 -10.36 -4.34
N ARG A 82 -15.77 -9.76 -5.30
CA ARG A 82 -14.93 -10.46 -6.27
C ARG A 82 -13.48 -10.02 -6.13
N PHE A 83 -12.56 -10.95 -6.40
CA PHE A 83 -11.17 -10.60 -6.71
C PHE A 83 -11.14 -10.01 -8.13
N SER A 84 -11.50 -8.73 -8.21
CA SER A 84 -11.51 -7.94 -9.43
C SER A 84 -10.51 -6.80 -9.30
N TYR A 85 -9.86 -6.50 -10.43
CA TYR A 85 -8.86 -5.46 -10.53
C TYR A 85 -9.21 -4.50 -11.65
N ASN A 86 -9.05 -3.22 -11.40
CA ASN A 86 -9.33 -2.16 -12.38
C ASN A 86 -8.06 -1.39 -12.70
N PHE A 87 -7.63 -1.48 -13.96
CA PHE A 87 -6.46 -0.80 -14.49
C PHE A 87 -6.88 0.46 -15.24
N ASP A 88 -7.11 1.53 -14.48
CA ASP A 88 -7.34 2.87 -15.01
C ASP A 88 -6.07 3.74 -14.92
N GLN A 89 -6.16 4.98 -15.38
CA GLN A 89 -5.04 5.92 -15.42
C GLN A 89 -4.36 6.10 -14.05
N LEU A 90 -5.15 6.23 -12.96
CA LEU A 90 -4.62 6.39 -11.61
C LEU A 90 -3.89 5.12 -11.14
N SER A 91 -4.49 3.95 -11.36
CA SER A 91 -3.92 2.67 -10.92
C SER A 91 -2.68 2.27 -11.72
N LEU A 92 -2.64 2.59 -13.02
CA LEU A 92 -1.47 2.38 -13.87
C LEU A 92 -0.32 3.30 -13.48
N LEU A 93 -0.60 4.59 -13.22
CA LEU A 93 0.41 5.54 -12.73
C LEU A 93 1.03 5.06 -11.42
N MET A 94 0.19 4.71 -10.43
CA MET A 94 0.68 4.17 -9.16
C MET A 94 1.38 2.82 -9.34
N GLY A 95 0.87 1.96 -10.22
CA GLY A 95 1.50 0.68 -10.55
C GLY A 95 2.93 0.85 -11.08
N MET A 96 3.17 1.85 -11.96
CA MET A 96 4.51 2.17 -12.44
C MET A 96 5.43 2.66 -11.31
N ILE A 97 4.93 3.49 -10.40
CA ILE A 97 5.72 3.97 -9.26
C ILE A 97 6.08 2.81 -8.33
N VAL A 98 5.09 2.01 -7.92
CA VAL A 98 5.25 0.90 -6.97
C VAL A 98 6.20 -0.17 -7.54
N THR A 99 5.98 -0.61 -8.79
CA THR A 99 6.81 -1.67 -9.38
C THR A 99 8.13 -1.14 -9.92
N GLY A 100 8.18 0.08 -10.44
CA GLY A 100 9.40 0.72 -10.93
C GLY A 100 10.38 1.03 -9.81
N VAL A 101 9.98 1.87 -8.85
CA VAL A 101 10.81 2.17 -7.67
C VAL A 101 11.04 0.90 -6.85
N GLY A 102 10.02 0.04 -6.73
CA GLY A 102 10.16 -1.27 -6.09
C GLY A 102 11.27 -2.12 -6.71
N SER A 103 11.34 -2.23 -8.04
CA SER A 103 12.40 -3.00 -8.71
C SER A 103 13.80 -2.45 -8.46
N LEU A 104 13.96 -1.12 -8.43
CA LEU A 104 15.24 -0.48 -8.11
C LEU A 104 15.67 -0.75 -6.67
N ILE A 105 14.71 -0.73 -5.73
CA ILE A 105 14.97 -1.06 -4.33
C ILE A 105 15.36 -2.54 -4.18
N HIS A 106 14.73 -3.46 -4.92
CA HIS A 106 15.11 -4.86 -4.92
C HIS A 106 16.53 -5.05 -5.43
N LEU A 107 16.89 -4.37 -6.53
CA LEU A 107 18.24 -4.41 -7.09
C LEU A 107 19.28 -3.87 -6.10
N TYR A 108 19.00 -2.72 -5.47
CA TYR A 108 19.87 -2.13 -4.44
C TYR A 108 20.03 -3.06 -3.23
N SER A 109 18.97 -3.75 -2.85
CA SER A 109 18.96 -4.66 -1.69
C SER A 109 19.89 -5.86 -1.84
N ILE A 110 20.22 -6.27 -3.08
CA ILE A 110 21.18 -7.36 -3.32
C ILE A 110 22.56 -7.00 -2.74
N GLY A 111 23.00 -5.76 -2.96
CA GLY A 111 24.27 -5.27 -2.43
C GLY A 111 24.19 -4.94 -0.94
N TYR A 112 23.13 -4.26 -0.52
CA TYR A 112 22.98 -3.79 0.86
C TYR A 112 22.86 -4.94 1.87
N MET A 113 22.14 -6.01 1.52
CA MET A 113 21.91 -7.15 2.42
C MET A 113 22.96 -8.26 2.28
N HIS A 114 23.99 -8.08 1.45
CA HIS A 114 24.98 -9.12 1.18
C HIS A 114 25.60 -9.68 2.47
N GLY A 115 25.59 -10.99 2.64
CA GLY A 115 26.12 -11.66 3.84
C GLY A 115 25.19 -11.66 5.06
N ASP A 116 24.00 -11.05 5.00
CA ASP A 116 23.01 -11.12 6.08
C ASP A 116 22.38 -12.53 6.14
N LYS A 117 22.31 -13.11 7.35
CA LYS A 117 21.76 -14.47 7.58
C LYS A 117 20.31 -14.62 7.10
N GLY A 118 19.57 -13.52 7.09
CA GLY A 118 18.16 -13.44 6.69
C GLY A 118 17.93 -13.03 5.24
N PHE A 119 18.93 -13.05 4.36
CA PHE A 119 18.83 -12.58 2.97
C PHE A 119 17.58 -13.08 2.22
N TYR A 120 17.31 -14.39 2.27
CA TYR A 120 16.12 -14.98 1.61
C TYR A 120 14.81 -14.47 2.20
N ARG A 121 14.73 -14.33 3.53
CA ARG A 121 13.55 -13.84 4.23
C ARG A 121 13.28 -12.39 3.86
N PHE A 122 14.32 -11.58 3.73
CA PHE A 122 14.23 -10.19 3.32
C PHE A 122 13.57 -10.05 1.95
N PHE A 123 14.07 -10.76 0.93
CA PHE A 123 13.49 -10.74 -0.41
C PHE A 123 12.09 -11.36 -0.47
N ALA A 124 11.79 -12.38 0.34
CA ALA A 124 10.44 -12.92 0.46
C ALA A 124 9.45 -11.86 1.00
N TYR A 125 9.85 -11.07 2.00
CA TYR A 125 9.04 -10.00 2.57
C TYR A 125 8.90 -8.80 1.62
N LEU A 126 9.96 -8.41 0.90
CA LEU A 126 9.86 -7.35 -0.10
C LEU A 126 8.88 -7.72 -1.24
N ASN A 127 8.97 -8.95 -1.74
CA ASN A 127 8.03 -9.44 -2.76
C ASN A 127 6.59 -9.49 -2.24
N LEU A 128 6.39 -9.93 -1.00
CA LEU A 128 5.06 -9.95 -0.37
C LEU A 128 4.51 -8.54 -0.19
N PHE A 129 5.38 -7.58 0.14
CA PHE A 129 5.03 -6.18 0.24
C PHE A 129 4.53 -5.64 -1.10
N ILE A 130 5.24 -5.91 -2.21
CA ILE A 130 4.80 -5.49 -3.55
C ILE A 130 3.48 -6.16 -3.94
N PHE A 131 3.29 -7.44 -3.63
CA PHE A 131 2.00 -8.11 -3.84
C PHE A 131 0.87 -7.40 -3.08
N ALA A 132 1.05 -7.10 -1.80
CA ALA A 132 0.06 -6.40 -1.00
C ALA A 132 -0.25 -5.00 -1.55
N MET A 133 0.79 -4.25 -1.92
CA MET A 133 0.63 -2.93 -2.51
C MET A 133 -0.09 -2.98 -3.87
N ASN A 134 0.20 -3.99 -4.70
CA ASN A 134 -0.51 -4.18 -5.97
C ASN A 134 -2.00 -4.50 -5.75
N ASN A 135 -2.37 -5.27 -4.72
CA ASN A 135 -3.78 -5.47 -4.37
C ASN A 135 -4.46 -4.17 -3.91
N LEU A 136 -3.72 -3.33 -3.17
CA LEU A 136 -4.22 -2.04 -2.70
C LEU A 136 -4.56 -1.11 -3.88
N ILE A 137 -3.64 -0.95 -4.82
CA ILE A 137 -3.77 0.04 -5.91
C ILE A 137 -4.53 -0.47 -7.14
N LEU A 138 -4.64 -1.78 -7.33
CA LEU A 138 -5.33 -2.34 -8.49
C LEU A 138 -6.73 -2.83 -8.13
N GLY A 139 -7.07 -2.95 -6.85
CA GLY A 139 -8.36 -3.45 -6.40
C GLY A 139 -9.54 -2.65 -6.96
N ASP A 140 -10.56 -3.35 -7.44
CA ASP A 140 -11.77 -2.74 -7.99
C ASP A 140 -12.84 -2.46 -6.90
N ASN A 141 -12.64 -3.00 -5.69
CA ASN A 141 -13.51 -2.78 -4.55
C ASN A 141 -12.73 -2.54 -3.27
N MET A 142 -13.40 -1.93 -2.29
CA MET A 142 -12.81 -1.59 -0.99
C MET A 142 -12.31 -2.83 -0.23
N VAL A 143 -12.87 -4.02 -0.44
CA VAL A 143 -12.46 -5.24 0.28
C VAL A 143 -11.11 -5.76 -0.23
N VAL A 144 -10.91 -5.84 -1.54
CA VAL A 144 -9.61 -6.20 -2.15
C VAL A 144 -8.56 -5.15 -1.83
N MET A 145 -8.94 -3.86 -1.86
CA MET A 145 -8.05 -2.80 -1.40
C MET A 145 -7.69 -2.99 0.07
N PHE A 146 -8.65 -3.30 0.94
CA PHE A 146 -8.42 -3.52 2.37
C PHE A 146 -7.52 -4.74 2.64
N LEU A 147 -7.63 -5.80 1.83
CA LEU A 147 -6.66 -6.91 1.85
C LEU A 147 -5.24 -6.40 1.59
N GLY A 148 -5.07 -5.56 0.56
CA GLY A 148 -3.79 -4.93 0.27
C GLY A 148 -3.31 -4.02 1.40
N TRP A 149 -4.22 -3.21 1.97
CA TRP A 149 -4.01 -2.28 3.07
C TRP A 149 -3.49 -2.95 4.35
N GLU A 150 -4.14 -4.03 4.76
CA GLU A 150 -3.71 -4.90 5.85
C GLU A 150 -2.40 -5.61 5.51
N GLY A 151 -2.28 -6.12 4.28
CA GLY A 151 -1.09 -6.79 3.78
C GLY A 151 0.16 -5.90 3.86
N VAL A 152 0.09 -4.63 3.44
CA VAL A 152 1.22 -3.71 3.59
C VAL A 152 1.52 -3.39 5.05
N GLY A 153 0.50 -3.36 5.93
CA GLY A 153 0.69 -3.23 7.38
C GLY A 153 1.42 -4.42 8.01
N LEU A 154 1.09 -5.64 7.59
CA LEU A 154 1.78 -6.85 8.02
C LEU A 154 3.22 -6.88 7.49
N CYS A 155 3.41 -6.61 6.20
CA CYS A 155 4.74 -6.61 5.60
C CYS A 155 5.64 -5.51 6.19
N SER A 156 5.10 -4.34 6.52
CA SER A 156 5.89 -3.29 7.21
C SER A 156 6.29 -3.73 8.62
N TYR A 157 5.41 -4.38 9.38
CA TYR A 157 5.76 -4.95 10.68
C TYR A 157 6.93 -5.94 10.56
N LEU A 158 6.86 -6.87 9.60
CA LEU A 158 7.90 -7.87 9.37
C LEU A 158 9.24 -7.26 8.91
N LEU A 159 9.20 -6.19 8.11
CA LEU A 159 10.38 -5.53 7.56
C LEU A 159 11.03 -4.54 8.53
N ILE A 160 10.24 -3.79 9.30
CA ILE A 160 10.75 -2.91 10.37
C ILE A 160 11.39 -3.77 11.47
N GLY A 161 10.72 -4.85 11.86
CA GLY A 161 11.20 -5.81 12.86
C GLY A 161 12.16 -6.85 12.30
N PHE A 162 12.77 -6.65 11.12
CA PHE A 162 13.55 -7.68 10.45
C PHE A 162 14.73 -8.19 11.29
N TRP A 163 15.45 -7.28 11.96
CA TRP A 163 16.47 -7.63 12.95
C TRP A 163 15.84 -7.71 14.34
N TYR A 164 14.99 -8.73 14.52
CA TYR A 164 14.18 -8.99 15.71
C TYR A 164 14.97 -9.35 16.98
N GLU A 165 16.27 -9.67 16.86
CA GLU A 165 17.14 -9.94 18.01
C GLU A 165 17.33 -8.68 18.88
N GLU A 166 17.21 -7.49 18.28
CA GLU A 166 17.24 -6.22 18.97
C GLU A 166 15.84 -5.79 19.43
N MET A 167 15.65 -5.69 20.74
CA MET A 167 14.35 -5.34 21.34
C MET A 167 13.82 -3.97 20.87
N ALA A 168 14.71 -3.03 20.56
CA ALA A 168 14.34 -1.72 20.03
C ALA A 168 13.62 -1.83 18.67
N ASN A 169 14.10 -2.70 17.78
CA ASN A 169 13.53 -2.92 16.46
C ASN A 169 12.16 -3.61 16.55
N ALA A 170 12.03 -4.60 17.46
CA ALA A 170 10.76 -5.26 17.72
C ALA A 170 9.69 -4.30 18.26
N LYS A 171 10.07 -3.42 19.19
CA LYS A 171 9.18 -2.37 19.72
C LYS A 171 8.78 -1.36 18.64
N ALA A 172 9.71 -0.95 17.79
CA ALA A 172 9.42 -0.06 16.66
C ALA A 172 8.40 -0.68 15.69
N ALA A 173 8.59 -1.95 15.34
CA ALA A 173 7.66 -2.70 14.49
C ALA A 173 6.26 -2.78 15.14
N GLN A 174 6.18 -3.14 16.42
CA GLN A 174 4.92 -3.23 17.15
C GLN A 174 4.19 -1.87 17.19
N LYS A 175 4.93 -0.77 17.45
CA LYS A 175 4.37 0.58 17.46
C LYS A 175 3.78 0.94 16.09
N ALA A 176 4.50 0.67 15.00
CA ALA A 176 3.99 0.88 13.65
C ALA A 176 2.74 0.04 13.35
N PHE A 177 2.72 -1.22 13.77
CA PHE A 177 1.56 -2.08 13.54
C PHE A 177 0.33 -1.61 14.31
N ILE A 178 0.47 -1.23 15.58
CA ILE A 178 -0.62 -0.74 16.42
C ILE A 178 -1.15 0.60 15.92
N ALA A 179 -0.26 1.54 15.58
CA ALA A 179 -0.68 2.87 15.08
C ALA A 179 -1.48 2.76 13.78
N ASN A 180 -1.06 1.88 12.86
CA ASN A 180 -1.80 1.59 11.64
C ASN A 180 -3.16 0.94 11.94
N ARG A 181 -3.21 0.01 12.90
CA ARG A 181 -4.44 -0.70 13.28
C ARG A 181 -5.57 0.22 13.76
N ILE A 182 -5.22 1.34 14.40
CA ILE A 182 -6.20 2.35 14.81
C ILE A 182 -6.87 2.97 13.57
N GLY A 183 -6.10 3.27 12.52
CA GLY A 183 -6.65 3.73 11.25
C GLY A 183 -7.46 2.64 10.53
N ASP A 184 -6.99 1.39 10.57
CA ASP A 184 -7.67 0.25 9.94
C ASP A 184 -9.08 0.04 10.53
N PHE A 185 -9.28 0.32 11.82
CA PHE A 185 -10.62 0.30 12.44
C PHE A 185 -11.56 1.33 11.81
N ALA A 186 -11.09 2.56 11.57
CA ALA A 186 -11.89 3.58 10.90
C ALA A 186 -12.26 3.18 9.47
N MET A 187 -11.33 2.53 8.74
CA MET A 187 -11.61 1.98 7.40
C MET A 187 -12.75 0.96 7.42
N ILE A 188 -12.74 0.03 8.37
CA ILE A 188 -13.78 -1.00 8.50
C ILE A 188 -15.15 -0.34 8.77
N VAL A 189 -15.21 0.66 9.65
CA VAL A 189 -16.44 1.40 9.92
C VAL A 189 -16.92 2.15 8.67
N ALA A 190 -16.00 2.77 7.92
CA ALA A 190 -16.33 3.41 6.65
C ALA A 190 -16.93 2.42 5.64
N MET A 191 -16.32 1.22 5.51
CA MET A 191 -16.85 0.17 4.62
C MET A 191 -18.27 -0.26 5.04
N PHE A 192 -18.56 -0.39 6.33
CA PHE A 192 -19.91 -0.72 6.78
C PHE A 192 -20.92 0.39 6.45
N LEU A 193 -20.56 1.66 6.63
CA LEU A 193 -21.42 2.79 6.27
C LEU A 193 -21.66 2.86 4.76
N VAL A 194 -20.60 2.69 3.96
CA VAL A 194 -20.70 2.65 2.49
C VAL A 194 -21.63 1.52 2.07
N PHE A 195 -21.42 0.30 2.55
CA PHE A 195 -22.28 -0.84 2.19
C PHE A 195 -23.73 -0.63 2.62
N HIS A 196 -23.96 -0.04 3.80
CA HIS A 196 -25.32 0.25 4.29
C HIS A 196 -26.09 1.22 3.39
N HIS A 197 -25.43 2.25 2.86
CA HIS A 197 -26.09 3.29 2.06
C HIS A 197 -26.06 3.04 0.55
N VAL A 198 -24.99 2.43 0.03
CA VAL A 198 -24.79 2.17 -1.41
C VAL A 198 -25.25 0.76 -1.79
N GLY A 199 -25.18 -0.21 -0.87
CA GLY A 199 -25.46 -1.62 -1.15
C GLY A 199 -24.34 -2.35 -1.90
N SER A 200 -23.21 -1.68 -2.17
CA SER A 200 -22.03 -2.22 -2.85
C SER A 200 -20.75 -1.64 -2.25
N LEU A 201 -19.64 -2.37 -2.42
CA LEU A 201 -18.29 -1.94 -2.05
C LEU A 201 -17.37 -1.75 -3.26
N ASN A 202 -17.90 -1.84 -4.49
CA ASN A 202 -17.16 -1.56 -5.72
C ASN A 202 -16.99 -0.05 -5.89
N PHE A 203 -15.80 0.39 -6.30
CA PHE A 203 -15.53 1.82 -6.43
C PHE A 203 -16.44 2.52 -7.46
N ALA A 204 -16.77 1.84 -8.57
CA ALA A 204 -17.67 2.38 -9.59
C ALA A 204 -19.09 2.65 -9.05
N ASP A 205 -19.64 1.72 -8.26
CA ASP A 205 -20.97 1.85 -7.66
C ASP A 205 -20.99 2.96 -6.59
N ILE A 206 -19.95 3.04 -5.77
CA ILE A 206 -19.79 4.08 -4.74
C ILE A 206 -19.74 5.45 -5.40
N ASN A 207 -18.88 5.60 -6.41
CA ASN A 207 -18.65 6.87 -7.08
C ASN A 207 -19.86 7.33 -7.91
N SER A 208 -20.59 6.40 -8.54
CA SER A 208 -21.83 6.73 -9.28
C SER A 208 -23.00 7.11 -8.36
N THR A 209 -22.99 6.64 -7.12
CA THR A 209 -24.02 6.95 -6.10
C THR A 209 -23.63 8.15 -5.23
N ALA A 210 -22.45 8.73 -5.43
CA ALA A 210 -21.90 9.78 -4.55
C ALA A 210 -22.88 10.96 -4.34
N THR A 211 -23.52 11.45 -5.41
CA THR A 211 -24.47 12.58 -5.35
C THR A 211 -25.81 12.24 -4.70
N ALA A 212 -26.11 10.95 -4.51
CA ALA A 212 -27.32 10.49 -3.83
C ALA A 212 -27.12 10.32 -2.31
N LEU A 213 -25.88 10.39 -1.82
CA LEU A 213 -25.59 10.35 -0.39
C LEU A 213 -26.04 11.66 0.28
N SER A 214 -26.59 11.56 1.50
CA SER A 214 -26.82 12.76 2.30
C SER A 214 -25.49 13.41 2.71
N ASP A 215 -25.46 14.73 2.88
CA ASP A 215 -24.27 15.46 3.29
C ASP A 215 -23.66 14.88 4.57
N GLN A 216 -24.50 14.53 5.55
CA GLN A 216 -24.04 13.93 6.80
C GLN A 216 -23.41 12.54 6.58
N THR A 217 -24.00 11.71 5.71
CA THR A 217 -23.45 10.39 5.37
C THR A 217 -22.10 10.53 4.67
N ALA A 218 -22.02 11.41 3.67
CA ALA A 218 -20.79 11.65 2.92
C ALA A 218 -19.67 12.19 3.83
N PHE A 219 -19.99 13.14 4.72
CA PHE A 219 -19.07 13.65 5.74
C PHE A 219 -18.46 12.52 6.57
N TRP A 220 -19.27 11.63 7.14
CA TRP A 220 -18.75 10.55 7.99
C TRP A 220 -17.94 9.52 7.22
N ILE A 221 -18.35 9.15 6.01
CA ILE A 221 -17.58 8.25 5.15
C ILE A 221 -16.20 8.87 4.85
N CYS A 222 -16.18 10.11 4.38
CA CYS A 222 -14.94 10.82 4.06
C CYS A 222 -14.04 11.01 5.29
N LEU A 223 -14.61 11.35 6.45
CA LEU A 223 -13.85 11.54 7.68
C LEU A 223 -13.22 10.22 8.17
N LEU A 224 -13.96 9.11 8.14
CA LEU A 224 -13.44 7.81 8.55
C LEU A 224 -12.37 7.28 7.58
N VAL A 225 -12.58 7.46 6.28
CA VAL A 225 -11.56 7.19 5.25
C VAL A 225 -10.31 8.03 5.49
N PHE A 226 -10.48 9.31 5.83
CA PHE A 226 -9.36 10.19 6.16
C PHE A 226 -8.62 9.73 7.43
N ILE A 227 -9.32 9.36 8.50
CA ILE A 227 -8.70 8.82 9.72
C ILE A 227 -7.88 7.56 9.38
N ALA A 228 -8.40 6.66 8.54
CA ALA A 228 -7.62 5.53 8.05
C ALA A 228 -6.36 5.97 7.31
N ALA A 229 -6.50 6.93 6.39
CA ALA A 229 -5.37 7.50 5.65
C ALA A 229 -4.33 8.14 6.58
N THR A 230 -4.72 8.81 7.67
CA THR A 230 -3.77 9.40 8.63
C THR A 230 -2.84 8.37 9.26
N GLY A 231 -3.32 7.13 9.48
CA GLY A 231 -2.52 6.04 10.02
C GLY A 231 -1.39 5.63 9.07
N LYS A 232 -1.72 5.30 7.82
CA LYS A 232 -0.75 4.83 6.81
C LYS A 232 0.17 5.95 6.30
N SER A 233 -0.37 7.16 6.15
CA SER A 233 0.36 8.33 5.65
C SER A 233 1.05 9.12 6.76
N ALA A 234 1.08 8.59 7.99
CA ALA A 234 1.74 9.18 9.15
C ALA A 234 1.40 10.68 9.33
N GLN A 235 0.12 11.00 9.26
CA GLN A 235 -0.37 12.35 9.53
C GLN A 235 -0.69 12.52 11.01
N ILE A 236 -0.81 13.76 11.48
CA ILE A 236 -1.34 14.01 12.83
C ILE A 236 -2.74 13.40 12.95
N PRO A 237 -3.05 12.65 14.02
CA PRO A 237 -2.24 12.41 15.23
C PRO A 237 -1.39 11.13 15.21
N LEU A 238 -1.46 10.32 14.16
CA LEU A 238 -0.87 8.97 14.08
C LEU A 238 0.55 8.92 13.51
N PHE A 239 1.23 10.07 13.32
CA PHE A 239 2.58 10.14 12.74
C PHE A 239 3.70 9.48 13.57
N VAL A 240 3.46 9.21 14.85
CA VAL A 240 4.48 8.85 15.85
C VAL A 240 5.27 7.58 15.54
N TRP A 241 4.77 6.70 14.68
CA TRP A 241 5.46 5.45 14.34
C TRP A 241 6.56 5.62 13.28
N LEU A 242 6.46 6.66 12.45
CA LEU A 242 7.30 6.85 11.27
C LEU A 242 8.79 7.01 11.60
N PRO A 243 9.20 7.80 12.62
CA PRO A 243 10.62 7.98 12.94
C PRO A 243 11.25 6.70 13.50
N ASP A 244 10.46 5.90 14.23
CA ASP A 244 10.94 4.64 14.80
C ASP A 244 11.01 3.53 13.74
N ALA A 245 10.20 3.62 12.68
CA ALA A 245 10.28 2.70 11.53
C ALA A 245 11.66 2.74 10.83
N MET A 246 12.45 3.79 11.05
CA MET A 246 13.86 3.86 10.62
C MET A 246 14.76 2.81 11.28
N ALA A 247 14.27 2.05 12.25
CA ALA A 247 14.95 0.87 12.78
C ALA A 247 15.16 -0.24 11.73
N GLY A 248 14.29 -0.32 10.71
CA GLY A 248 14.39 -1.30 9.65
C GLY A 248 15.59 -1.07 8.70
N PRO A 249 15.97 -2.07 7.89
CA PRO A 249 17.01 -1.93 6.88
C PRO A 249 16.75 -0.74 5.94
N THR A 250 17.79 -0.02 5.51
CA THR A 250 17.62 1.18 4.66
C THR A 250 16.78 0.97 3.39
N PRO A 251 16.87 -0.17 2.66
CA PRO A 251 15.99 -0.40 1.51
C PRO A 251 14.49 -0.45 1.87
N VAL A 252 14.15 -0.86 3.10
CA VAL A 252 12.77 -0.87 3.61
C VAL A 252 12.27 0.56 3.78
N SER A 253 13.09 1.43 4.37
CA SER A 253 12.75 2.84 4.51
C SER A 253 12.48 3.48 3.13
N ALA A 254 13.31 3.18 2.13
CA ALA A 254 13.06 3.66 0.76
C ALA A 254 11.72 3.16 0.21
N LEU A 255 11.38 1.88 0.42
CA LEU A 255 10.14 1.29 -0.12
C LEU A 255 8.90 1.87 0.55
N ILE A 256 8.87 1.88 1.88
CA ILE A 256 7.71 2.28 2.69
C ILE A 256 7.45 3.79 2.54
N HIS A 257 8.49 4.62 2.58
CA HIS A 257 8.33 6.08 2.68
C HIS A 257 8.35 6.81 1.35
N ALA A 258 9.07 6.31 0.33
CA ALA A 258 9.13 7.02 -0.94
C ALA A 258 8.01 6.61 -1.92
N ALA A 259 7.61 5.34 -1.92
CA ALA A 259 6.83 4.80 -3.05
C ALA A 259 5.48 4.20 -2.68
N THR A 260 5.24 3.75 -1.43
CA THR A 260 4.17 2.78 -1.18
C THR A 260 3.25 3.09 0.01
N MET A 261 3.69 2.84 1.24
CA MET A 261 2.78 2.84 2.39
C MET A 261 2.19 4.24 2.64
N VAL A 262 3.03 5.28 2.60
CA VAL A 262 2.56 6.64 2.87
C VAL A 262 1.70 7.22 1.74
N THR A 263 1.79 6.68 0.52
CA THR A 263 0.99 7.10 -0.63
C THR A 263 -0.37 6.40 -0.70
N SER A 264 -0.54 5.27 0.01
CA SER A 264 -1.79 4.50 0.02
C SER A 264 -3.02 5.28 0.50
N GLY A 265 -2.86 6.11 1.55
CA GLY A 265 -3.94 6.97 2.04
C GLY A 265 -4.39 8.01 1.01
N ILE A 266 -3.44 8.62 0.31
CA ILE A 266 -3.70 9.59 -0.75
C ILE A 266 -4.37 8.91 -1.95
N TYR A 267 -3.91 7.71 -2.32
CA TYR A 267 -4.51 6.92 -3.40
C TYR A 267 -5.99 6.63 -3.12
N LEU A 268 -6.33 6.22 -1.90
CA LEU A 268 -7.73 5.96 -1.53
C LEU A 268 -8.60 7.21 -1.62
N ILE A 269 -8.13 8.34 -1.09
CA ILE A 269 -8.86 9.62 -1.17
C ILE A 269 -9.09 10.00 -2.65
N ALA A 270 -8.06 9.85 -3.49
CA ALA A 270 -8.17 10.11 -4.93
C ALA A 270 -9.15 9.15 -5.63
N ARG A 271 -9.18 7.87 -5.24
CA ARG A 271 -10.08 6.85 -5.80
C ARG A 271 -11.56 7.10 -5.45
N LEU A 272 -11.80 7.71 -4.29
CA LEU A 272 -13.12 8.13 -3.81
C LEU A 272 -13.42 9.61 -4.08
N SER A 273 -12.68 10.26 -4.99
CA SER A 273 -12.81 11.70 -5.23
C SER A 273 -14.25 12.18 -5.48
N PRO A 274 -15.14 11.45 -6.18
CA PRO A 274 -16.53 11.89 -6.34
C PRO A 274 -17.30 12.01 -5.02
N VAL A 275 -17.00 11.17 -4.02
CA VAL A 275 -17.60 11.25 -2.67
C VAL A 275 -17.03 12.44 -1.92
N PHE A 276 -15.72 12.70 -2.03
CA PHE A 276 -15.06 13.86 -1.43
C PHE A 276 -15.49 15.19 -2.06
N SER A 277 -16.00 15.19 -3.28
CA SER A 277 -16.53 16.37 -3.98
C SER A 277 -18.01 16.67 -3.68
N THR A 278 -18.66 15.90 -2.81
CA THR A 278 -20.00 16.24 -2.30
C THR A 278 -19.91 17.34 -1.23
N PRO A 279 -20.98 18.10 -0.93
CA PRO A 279 -20.93 19.15 0.09
C PRO A 279 -20.41 18.67 1.45
N GLY A 280 -20.86 17.50 1.92
CA GLY A 280 -20.34 16.89 3.15
C GLY A 280 -18.88 16.42 3.04
N GLY A 281 -18.44 15.99 1.86
CA GLY A 281 -17.04 15.64 1.60
C GLY A 281 -16.11 16.86 1.58
N GLU A 282 -16.58 17.99 1.06
CA GLU A 282 -15.82 19.25 1.00
C GLU A 282 -15.48 19.78 2.40
N GLU A 283 -16.37 19.62 3.38
CA GLU A 283 -16.07 19.93 4.78
C GLU A 283 -14.87 19.11 5.31
N VAL A 284 -14.78 17.83 4.93
CA VAL A 284 -13.65 16.98 5.29
C VAL A 284 -12.38 17.37 4.54
N LEU A 285 -12.47 17.86 3.30
CA LEU A 285 -11.31 18.40 2.57
C LEU A 285 -10.68 19.60 3.30
N VAL A 286 -11.48 20.44 3.97
CA VAL A 286 -10.96 21.51 4.84
C VAL A 286 -10.19 20.93 6.03
N ILE A 287 -10.70 19.87 6.66
CA ILE A 287 -9.99 19.17 7.74
C ILE A 287 -8.66 18.58 7.24
N ILE A 288 -8.69 17.93 6.08
CA ILE A 288 -7.49 17.37 5.42
C ILE A 288 -6.45 18.46 5.20
N LEU A 289 -6.86 19.62 4.67
CA LEU A 289 -5.98 20.76 4.44
C LEU A 289 -5.32 21.24 5.74
N LEU A 290 -6.10 21.41 6.80
CA LEU A 290 -5.59 21.87 8.10
C LEU A 290 -4.62 20.87 8.72
N VAL A 291 -4.95 19.58 8.70
CA VAL A 291 -4.08 18.51 9.24
C VAL A 291 -2.81 18.38 8.41
N ALA A 292 -2.89 18.44 7.08
CA ALA A 292 -1.73 18.37 6.20
C ALA A 292 -0.80 19.58 6.41
N ALA A 293 -1.35 20.79 6.52
CA ALA A 293 -0.57 22.00 6.79
C ALA A 293 0.10 21.95 8.17
N ALA A 294 -0.62 21.49 9.21
CA ALA A 294 -0.05 21.33 10.54
C ALA A 294 1.04 20.24 10.56
N THR A 295 0.79 19.11 9.90
CA THR A 295 1.76 18.00 9.82
C THR A 295 3.02 18.43 9.09
N SER A 296 2.92 19.13 7.96
CA SER A 296 4.10 19.58 7.21
C SER A 296 4.94 20.58 8.01
N LEU A 297 4.31 21.53 8.70
CA LEU A 297 5.01 22.51 9.52
C LEU A 297 5.71 21.84 10.71
N ILE A 298 5.01 20.97 11.44
CA ILE A 298 5.57 20.28 12.61
C ILE A 298 6.70 19.33 12.18
N ALA A 299 6.51 18.57 11.10
CA ALA A 299 7.53 17.66 10.58
C ALA A 299 8.80 18.43 10.17
N ALA A 300 8.67 19.54 9.45
CA ALA A 300 9.80 20.39 9.08
C ALA A 300 10.57 20.94 10.31
N LEU A 301 9.86 21.41 11.33
CA LEU A 301 10.48 21.90 12.57
C LEU A 301 11.23 20.78 13.31
N ILE A 302 10.66 19.57 13.37
CA ILE A 302 11.31 18.43 14.00
C ILE A 302 12.54 17.99 13.19
N ALA A 303 12.45 17.95 11.86
CA ALA A 303 13.53 17.54 10.96
C ALA A 303 14.81 18.37 11.16
N ILE A 304 14.68 19.70 11.32
CA ILE A 304 15.82 20.61 11.56
C ILE A 304 16.56 20.28 12.87
N ALA A 305 15.83 19.75 13.86
CA ALA A 305 16.39 19.38 15.16
C ALA A 305 16.83 17.90 15.26
N GLN A 306 16.69 17.11 14.19
CA GLN A 306 17.14 15.70 14.18
C GLN A 306 18.63 15.60 13.86
N ASN A 307 19.32 14.71 14.60
CA ASN A 307 20.75 14.39 14.38
C ASN A 307 20.96 13.10 13.56
N ASP A 308 19.89 12.34 13.29
CA ASP A 308 19.94 11.08 12.54
C ASP A 308 19.40 11.29 11.12
N ILE A 309 20.20 10.98 10.10
CA ILE A 309 19.85 11.23 8.70
C ILE A 309 18.58 10.49 8.25
N LYS A 310 18.32 9.28 8.75
CA LYS A 310 17.11 8.53 8.40
C LYS A 310 15.88 9.18 9.04
N LYS A 311 16.01 9.66 10.27
CA LYS A 311 14.93 10.39 10.95
C LYS A 311 14.67 11.76 10.31
N VAL A 312 15.71 12.47 9.88
CA VAL A 312 15.56 13.71 9.08
C VAL A 312 14.72 13.41 7.83
N LEU A 313 15.09 12.38 7.08
CA LEU A 313 14.35 11.98 5.87
C LEU A 313 12.93 11.46 6.15
N ALA A 314 12.70 10.86 7.31
CA ALA A 314 11.36 10.43 7.73
C ALA A 314 10.41 11.60 8.00
N TYR A 315 10.94 12.73 8.48
CA TYR A 315 10.17 13.95 8.72
C TYR A 315 10.18 14.92 7.52
N SER A 316 10.89 14.59 6.44
CA SER A 316 10.90 15.36 5.19
C SER A 316 9.64 15.12 4.37
#